data_AF-A0A968SV67-F1
#
_entry.id   AF-A0A968SV67-F1
#
_cell.length_a   1.000
_cell.length_b   1.000
_cell.length_c   1.000
_cell.angle_alpha   90.00
_cell.angle_beta   90.00
_cell.angle_gamma   90.00
#
_symmetry.space_group_name_H-M   'P 1'
#
loop_
_entity.id
_entity.type
_entity.pdbx_description
1 polymer ?
#
loop_
_entity_poly.entity_id
_entity_poly.type
_entity_poly.pdbx_seq_one_letter_code
_entity_poly.pdbx_strand_id
1 'polypeptide(L)'
;MTSDRATRIIDILQQGQPDAQVTVQGWVRTKRESKGFSFMELNDGSFMANLQVVINADVPDYEVVIKKINTGASVEVAGTLVTSQGKGQRIELRATSIIVFGEADPETYPLQKKRHSFEFLRSIGHLRARTNTLSAVFRVRNACAAAIHQFSKNGA
;
A
#
# COMPACT_ATOMS: atom_id res chain seq x y z
N MET A 1 5.26 17.90 17.37
CA MET A 1 5.28 17.36 16.00
C MET A 1 3.85 17.21 15.56
N THR A 2 3.33 18.18 14.81
CA THR A 2 2.03 18.07 14.15
C THR A 2 2.12 16.89 13.18
N SER A 3 1.36 15.83 13.46
CA SER A 3 1.17 14.73 12.51
C SER A 3 0.54 15.33 11.25
N ASP A 4 1.36 15.51 10.22
CA ASP A 4 0.83 15.80 8.89
C ASP A 4 -0.02 14.59 8.49
N ARG A 5 -1.26 14.85 8.12
CA ARG A 5 -2.24 13.81 7.83
C ARG A 5 -1.72 12.93 6.69
N ALA A 6 -1.69 11.61 6.91
CA ALA A 6 -1.29 10.67 5.87
C ALA A 6 -2.15 10.85 4.61
N THR A 7 -1.49 10.99 3.46
CA THR A 7 -2.12 11.10 2.15
C THR A 7 -2.51 9.71 1.65
N ARG A 8 -3.71 9.57 1.09
CA ARG A 8 -4.17 8.28 0.55
C ARG A 8 -3.47 7.97 -0.77
N ILE A 9 -3.21 6.70 -1.00
CA ILE A 9 -2.54 6.23 -2.22
C ILE A 9 -3.38 6.51 -3.48
N ILE A 10 -4.71 6.44 -3.40
CA ILE A 10 -5.58 6.80 -4.52
C ILE A 10 -5.34 8.25 -5.00
N ASP A 11 -5.18 9.19 -4.07
CA ASP A 11 -5.02 10.60 -4.40
C ASP A 11 -3.63 10.84 -5.02
N ILE A 12 -2.59 10.17 -4.51
CA ILE A 12 -1.23 10.22 -5.07
C ILE A 12 -1.21 9.68 -6.51
N LEU A 13 -1.77 8.49 -6.72
CA LEU A 13 -1.71 7.84 -8.03
C LEU A 13 -2.53 8.58 -9.09
N GLN A 14 -3.66 9.18 -8.71
CA GLN A 14 -4.50 9.93 -9.63
C GLN A 14 -4.02 11.37 -9.86
N GLN A 15 -3.51 12.06 -8.83
CA GLN A 15 -3.33 13.52 -8.87
C GLN A 15 -1.96 14.00 -8.37
N GLY A 16 -1.18 13.16 -7.69
CA GLY A 16 0.10 13.55 -7.08
C GLY A 16 1.08 14.17 -8.09
N GLN A 17 1.85 15.16 -7.68
CA GLN A 17 2.82 15.80 -8.57
C GLN A 17 4.24 15.47 -8.12
N PRO A 18 5.22 15.39 -9.04
CA PRO A 18 6.63 15.34 -8.66
C PRO A 18 6.99 16.49 -7.70
N ASP A 19 8.01 16.27 -6.90
CA ASP A 19 8.57 17.20 -5.90
C ASP A 19 7.65 17.48 -4.69
N ALA A 20 6.41 16.98 -4.70
CA ALA A 20 5.54 17.05 -3.53
C ALA A 20 6.04 16.14 -2.40
N GLN A 21 6.14 16.70 -1.20
CA GLN A 21 6.40 15.92 0.02
C GLN A 21 5.10 15.31 0.53
N VAL A 22 5.12 14.02 0.80
CA VAL A 22 3.96 13.28 1.29
C VAL A 22 4.36 12.28 2.36
N THR A 23 3.42 12.04 3.27
CA THR A 23 3.46 10.92 4.20
C THR A 23 2.35 9.95 3.83
N VAL A 24 2.69 8.66 3.69
CA VAL A 24 1.75 7.59 3.37
C VAL A 24 1.82 6.50 4.44
N GLN A 25 0.68 5.87 4.71
CA GLN A 25 0.59 4.75 5.64
C GLN A 25 -0.10 3.57 4.95
N GLY A 26 0.35 2.36 5.23
CA GLY A 26 -0.27 1.17 4.63
C GLY A 26 0.45 -0.12 4.97
N TRP A 27 0.13 -1.16 4.21
CA TRP A 27 0.73 -2.48 4.33
C TRP A 27 1.62 -2.80 3.15
N VAL A 28 2.78 -3.37 3.45
CA VAL A 28 3.73 -3.85 2.44
C VAL A 28 3.10 -5.02 1.68
N ARG A 29 2.97 -4.85 0.36
CA ARG A 29 2.47 -5.91 -0.53
C ARG A 29 3.59 -6.78 -1.05
N THR A 30 4.70 -6.16 -1.44
CA THR A 30 5.91 -6.85 -1.86
C THR A 30 7.13 -5.98 -1.58
N LYS A 31 8.29 -6.62 -1.42
CA LYS A 31 9.60 -5.97 -1.31
C LYS A 31 10.56 -6.66 -2.29
N ARG A 32 11.39 -5.88 -2.97
CA ARG A 32 12.49 -6.35 -3.82
C ARG A 32 13.75 -5.60 -3.46
N GLU A 33 14.76 -6.33 -3.01
CA GLU A 33 16.04 -5.78 -2.60
C GLU A 33 17.01 -5.76 -3.78
N SER A 34 17.87 -4.75 -3.82
CA SER A 34 18.92 -4.59 -4.83
C SER A 34 20.15 -3.97 -4.17
N LYS A 35 21.29 -3.99 -4.88
CA LYS A 35 22.54 -3.44 -4.33
C LYS A 35 22.40 -1.91 -4.19
N GLY A 36 22.29 -1.42 -2.96
CA GLY A 36 22.25 0.01 -2.63
C GLY A 36 20.85 0.66 -2.60
N PHE A 37 19.80 -0.08 -2.94
CA PHE A 37 18.41 0.39 -2.84
C PHE A 37 17.43 -0.79 -2.81
N SER A 38 16.20 -0.53 -2.37
CA SER A 38 15.10 -1.49 -2.34
C SER A 38 13.83 -0.86 -2.90
N PHE A 39 13.01 -1.68 -3.55
CA PHE A 39 11.65 -1.31 -3.95
C PHE A 39 10.64 -1.96 -3.02
N MET A 40 9.66 -1.19 -2.57
CA MET A 40 8.54 -1.64 -1.78
C MET A 40 7.24 -1.24 -2.45
N GLU A 41 6.32 -2.17 -2.62
CA GLU A 41 4.94 -1.87 -3.04
C GLU A 41 4.06 -1.69 -1.79
N LEU A 42 3.49 -0.51 -1.62
CA LEU A 42 2.64 -0.17 -0.48
C LEU A 42 1.17 -0.08 -0.91
N ASN A 43 0.25 -0.54 -0.06
CA ASN A 43 -1.19 -0.41 -0.28
C ASN A 43 -1.92 -0.06 1.03
N ASP A 44 -2.84 0.91 0.96
CA ASP A 44 -3.64 1.41 2.08
C ASP A 44 -5.13 1.00 1.96
N GLY A 45 -5.49 0.24 0.91
CA GLY A 45 -6.86 -0.16 0.60
C GLY A 45 -7.68 0.86 -0.21
N SER A 46 -7.20 2.10 -0.34
CA SER A 46 -7.92 3.17 -1.06
C SER A 46 -7.98 2.94 -2.57
N PHE A 47 -6.99 2.23 -3.14
CA PHE A 47 -6.91 1.94 -4.56
C PHE A 47 -6.53 0.48 -4.86
N MET A 48 -6.82 0.04 -6.09
CA MET A 48 -6.44 -1.29 -6.58
C MET A 48 -4.93 -1.39 -6.82
N ALA A 49 -4.32 -0.34 -7.38
CA ALA A 49 -2.89 -0.30 -7.61
C ALA A 49 -2.12 0.04 -6.33
N ASN A 50 -0.87 -0.41 -6.29
CA ASN A 50 0.06 -0.13 -5.19
C ASN A 50 0.89 1.12 -5.52
N LEU A 51 1.31 1.84 -4.49
CA LEU A 51 2.33 2.87 -4.63
C LEU A 51 3.71 2.21 -4.58
N GLN A 52 4.54 2.42 -5.59
CA GLN A 52 5.95 2.03 -5.53
C GLN A 52 6.71 3.04 -4.67
N VAL A 53 7.45 2.51 -3.70
CA VAL A 53 8.35 3.25 -2.82
C VAL A 53 9.78 2.81 -3.12
N VAL A 54 10.65 3.77 -3.41
CA VAL A 54 12.10 3.58 -3.58
C VAL A 54 12.78 3.95 -2.28
N ILE A 55 13.52 2.99 -1.72
CA ILE A 55 14.23 3.12 -0.45
C ILE A 55 15.71 3.01 -0.76
N ASN A 56 16.43 4.12 -0.70
CA ASN A 56 17.87 4.15 -0.93
C ASN A 56 18.63 3.89 0.37
N ALA A 57 19.90 3.51 0.25
CA ALA A 57 20.78 3.25 1.41
C ALA A 57 21.08 4.49 2.28
N ASP A 58 20.69 5.69 1.83
CA ASP A 58 20.81 6.95 2.58
C ASP A 58 19.66 7.18 3.57
N VAL A 59 18.60 6.36 3.52
CA VAL A 59 17.52 6.39 4.50
C VAL A 59 18.09 5.97 5.88
N PRO A 60 17.76 6.69 6.97
CA PRO A 60 18.20 6.32 8.31
C PRO A 60 17.89 4.86 8.66
N ASP A 61 18.86 4.17 9.25
CA ASP A 61 18.77 2.76 9.66
C ASP A 61 18.36 1.80 8.53
N TYR A 62 18.69 2.09 7.28
CA TYR A 62 18.32 1.30 6.09
C TYR A 62 18.43 -0.22 6.32
N GLU A 63 19.60 -0.72 6.74
CA GLU A 63 19.85 -2.15 6.95
C GLU A 63 18.93 -2.80 7.99
N VAL A 64 18.51 -2.03 9.00
CA VAL A 64 17.58 -2.49 10.04
C VAL A 64 16.15 -2.44 9.52
N VAL A 65 15.76 -1.34 8.88
CA VAL A 65 14.42 -1.13 8.34
C VAL A 65 14.07 -2.17 7.29
N ILE A 66 14.97 -2.42 6.32
CA ILE A 66 14.74 -3.37 5.22
C ILE A 66 14.43 -4.77 5.73
N LYS A 67 15.03 -5.21 6.85
CA LYS A 67 14.75 -6.53 7.45
C LYS A 67 13.36 -6.63 8.08
N LYS A 68 12.76 -5.50 8.46
CA LYS A 68 11.46 -5.42 9.17
C LYS A 68 10.27 -5.21 8.24
N ILE A 69 10.48 -4.61 7.07
CA ILE A 69 9.42 -4.30 6.09
C ILE A 69 9.08 -5.48 5.18
N ASN A 70 8.79 -6.64 5.78
CA ASN A 70 8.38 -7.83 5.05
C ASN A 70 6.93 -7.72 4.56
N THR A 71 6.53 -8.60 3.64
CA THR A 71 5.14 -8.68 3.15
C THR A 71 4.17 -8.78 4.32
N GLY A 72 3.20 -7.86 4.39
CA GLY A 72 2.23 -7.78 5.48
C GLY A 72 2.57 -6.77 6.57
N ALA A 73 3.81 -6.28 6.65
CA ALA A 73 4.21 -5.27 7.62
C ALA A 73 3.42 -3.97 7.42
N SER A 74 3.08 -3.30 8.50
CA SER A 74 2.45 -1.98 8.48
C SER A 74 3.49 -0.89 8.72
N VAL A 75 3.49 0.11 7.84
CA VAL A 75 4.50 1.17 7.84
C VAL A 75 3.89 2.53 7.59
N GLU A 76 4.57 3.56 8.07
CA GLU A 76 4.50 4.92 7.56
C GLU A 76 5.77 5.22 6.76
N VAL A 77 5.61 5.90 5.63
CA VAL A 77 6.72 6.37 4.80
C VAL A 77 6.51 7.84 4.53
N ALA A 78 7.47 8.68 4.93
CA ALA A 78 7.57 10.04 4.44
C ALA A 78 8.60 10.10 3.32
N GLY A 79 8.35 10.95 2.33
CA GLY A 79 9.24 11.08 1.20
C GLY A 79 8.81 12.12 0.18
N THR A 80 9.53 12.14 -0.93
CA THR A 80 9.25 13.03 -2.07
C THR A 80 8.73 12.21 -3.23
N LEU A 81 7.62 12.65 -3.82
CA LEU A 81 7.11 12.07 -5.05
C LEU A 81 8.04 12.42 -6.22
N VAL A 82 8.38 11.44 -7.05
CA VAL A 82 9.23 11.61 -8.22
C VAL A 82 8.61 10.96 -9.44
N THR A 83 8.88 11.51 -10.62
CA THR A 83 8.47 10.89 -11.89
C THR A 83 9.06 9.49 -11.97
N SER A 84 8.20 8.51 -12.26
CA SER A 84 8.69 7.14 -12.28
C SER A 84 9.43 6.79 -13.57
N GLN A 85 10.51 6.01 -13.43
CA GLN A 85 11.24 5.43 -14.56
C GLN A 85 10.62 4.11 -15.07
N GLY A 86 9.70 3.52 -14.31
CA GLY A 86 9.06 2.25 -14.65
C GLY A 86 7.94 2.42 -15.68
N LYS A 87 7.85 1.48 -16.63
CA LYS A 87 6.77 1.47 -17.62
C LYS A 87 5.43 1.21 -16.93
N GLY A 88 4.42 2.04 -17.20
CA GLY A 88 3.06 1.86 -16.68
C GLY A 88 2.78 2.48 -15.32
N GLN A 89 3.74 3.22 -14.76
CA GLN A 89 3.59 3.98 -13.52
C GLN A 89 4.03 5.42 -13.76
N ARG A 90 3.19 6.38 -13.36
CA ARG A 90 3.48 7.82 -13.58
C ARG A 90 4.44 8.37 -12.52
N ILE A 91 4.30 7.89 -11.29
CA ILE A 91 4.94 8.47 -10.12
C ILE A 91 5.32 7.37 -9.13
N GLU A 92 6.39 7.62 -8.37
CA GLU A 92 6.85 6.77 -7.28
C GLU A 92 7.29 7.65 -6.10
N LEU A 93 7.34 7.07 -4.90
CA LEU A 93 7.75 7.77 -3.68
C LEU A 93 9.21 7.45 -3.36
N ARG A 94 10.09 8.44 -3.38
CA ARG A 94 11.45 8.29 -2.82
C ARG A 94 11.37 8.51 -1.32
N ALA A 95 11.58 7.46 -0.54
CA ALA A 95 11.51 7.50 0.91
C ALA A 95 12.65 8.35 1.49
N THR A 96 12.31 9.18 2.48
CA THR A 96 13.27 9.91 3.31
C THR A 96 13.26 9.40 4.75
N SER A 97 12.13 8.87 5.22
CA SER A 97 12.01 8.19 6.50
C SER A 97 10.95 7.11 6.44
N ILE A 98 11.13 6.07 7.26
CA ILE A 98 10.22 4.94 7.37
C ILE A 98 10.04 4.62 8.85
N ILE A 99 8.78 4.52 9.29
CA ILE A 99 8.41 4.05 10.61
C ILE A 99 7.68 2.72 10.46
N VAL A 100 8.13 1.69 11.16
CA VAL A 100 7.47 0.38 11.17
C VAL A 100 6.54 0.32 12.38
N PHE A 101 5.23 0.27 12.13
CA PHE A 101 4.23 0.13 13.20
C PHE A 101 4.03 -1.32 13.64
N GLY A 102 4.26 -2.26 12.71
CA GLY A 102 4.03 -3.67 12.96
C GLY A 102 4.79 -4.50 11.94
N GLU A 103 5.63 -5.39 12.43
CA GLU A 103 6.37 -6.35 11.61
C GLU A 103 5.47 -7.51 11.20
N ALA A 104 5.84 -8.19 10.11
CA ALA A 104 5.20 -9.42 9.68
C ALA A 104 6.29 -10.47 9.48
N ASP A 105 6.21 -11.56 10.25
CA ASP A 105 7.15 -12.67 10.12
C ASP A 105 6.92 -13.39 8.77
N PRO A 106 7.93 -13.44 7.88
CA PRO A 106 7.83 -14.10 6.58
C PRO A 106 7.37 -15.56 6.64
N GLU A 107 7.72 -16.29 7.70
CA GLU A 107 7.42 -17.73 7.82
C GLU A 107 5.97 -17.98 8.21
N THR A 108 5.39 -17.10 9.03
CA THR A 108 4.05 -17.28 9.58
C THR A 108 2.97 -16.43 8.90
N TYR A 109 3.35 -15.37 8.18
CA TYR A 109 2.38 -14.49 7.51
C TYR A 109 1.63 -15.24 6.39
N PRO A 110 0.29 -15.35 6.44
CA PRO A 110 -0.44 -16.26 5.56
C PRO A 110 -0.65 -15.71 4.14
N LEU A 111 -0.64 -14.39 3.96
CA LEU A 111 -0.85 -13.73 2.67
C LEU A 111 0.45 -13.49 1.90
N GLN A 112 1.23 -14.55 1.71
CA GLN A 112 2.41 -14.52 0.85
C GLN A 112 2.05 -14.18 -0.60
N LYS A 113 3.05 -13.69 -1.38
CA LYS A 113 2.93 -13.34 -2.81
C LYS A 113 2.78 -14.59 -3.71
N LYS A 114 1.73 -15.36 -3.46
CA LYS A 114 1.32 -16.54 -4.22
C LYS A 114 -0.19 -16.55 -4.38
N ARG A 115 -0.69 -17.38 -5.30
CA ARG A 115 -2.12 -17.58 -5.43
C ARG A 115 -2.65 -18.35 -4.22
N HIS A 116 -3.77 -17.89 -3.67
CA HIS A 116 -4.49 -18.54 -2.58
C HIS A 116 -5.85 -18.99 -3.08
N SER A 117 -6.33 -20.16 -2.62
CA SER A 117 -7.69 -20.61 -2.91
C SER A 117 -8.70 -19.78 -2.11
N PHE A 118 -9.94 -19.67 -2.61
CA PHE A 118 -10.99 -19.00 -1.83
C PHE A 118 -11.31 -19.71 -0.53
N GLU A 119 -11.14 -21.04 -0.48
CA GLU A 119 -11.33 -21.80 0.75
C GLU A 119 -10.32 -21.43 1.83
N PHE A 120 -9.03 -21.35 1.47
CA PHE A 120 -8.02 -20.84 2.37
C PHE A 120 -8.31 -19.39 2.80
N LEU A 121 -8.71 -18.51 1.88
CA LEU A 121 -9.05 -17.14 2.23
C LEU A 121 -10.27 -17.01 3.16
N ARG A 122 -11.14 -18.02 3.25
CA ARG A 122 -12.22 -18.06 4.25
C ARG A 122 -11.70 -18.32 5.66
N SER A 123 -10.66 -19.16 5.82
CA SER A 123 -10.09 -19.44 7.15
C SER A 123 -9.37 -18.22 7.75
N ILE A 124 -8.83 -17.33 6.91
CA ILE A 124 -8.20 -16.06 7.32
C ILE A 124 -9.08 -14.84 7.02
N GLY A 125 -10.35 -14.91 7.43
CA GLY A 125 -11.37 -13.90 7.14
C GLY A 125 -10.99 -12.45 7.49
N HIS A 126 -10.15 -12.27 8.51
CA HIS A 126 -9.65 -10.97 8.97
C HIS A 126 -8.60 -10.35 8.01
N LEU A 127 -7.90 -11.16 7.22
CA LEU A 127 -6.89 -10.70 6.25
C LEU A 127 -7.37 -10.71 4.81
N ARG A 128 -8.38 -11.52 4.48
CA ARG A 128 -8.79 -11.78 3.08
C ARG A 128 -9.11 -10.52 2.26
N ALA A 129 -9.58 -9.46 2.93
CA ALA A 129 -9.86 -8.17 2.31
C ALA A 129 -8.62 -7.46 1.75
N ARG A 130 -7.40 -7.87 2.14
CA ARG A 130 -6.13 -7.35 1.61
C ARG A 130 -5.67 -8.02 0.31
N THR A 131 -6.43 -9.01 -0.18
CA THR A 131 -6.17 -9.64 -1.49
C THR A 131 -6.82 -8.84 -2.62
N ASN A 132 -6.26 -8.92 -3.85
CA ASN A 132 -6.76 -8.15 -4.99
C ASN A 132 -8.22 -8.50 -5.32
N THR A 133 -8.56 -9.79 -5.38
CA THR A 133 -9.91 -10.22 -5.74
C THR A 133 -10.95 -9.80 -4.72
N LEU A 134 -10.74 -10.09 -3.43
CA LEU A 134 -11.75 -9.79 -2.42
C LEU A 134 -11.83 -8.30 -2.11
N SER A 135 -10.72 -7.56 -2.17
CA SER A 135 -10.79 -6.09 -2.09
C SER A 135 -11.60 -5.49 -3.25
N ALA A 136 -11.50 -6.03 -4.47
CA ALA A 136 -12.33 -5.61 -5.60
C ALA A 136 -13.82 -5.91 -5.35
N VAL A 137 -14.14 -7.12 -4.89
CA VAL A 137 -15.52 -7.51 -4.55
C VAL A 137 -16.10 -6.57 -3.49
N PHE A 138 -15.36 -6.23 -2.44
CA PHE A 138 -15.83 -5.32 -1.40
C PHE A 138 -16.04 -3.89 -1.91
N ARG A 139 -15.21 -3.40 -2.84
CA ARG A 139 -15.41 -2.10 -3.49
C ARG A 139 -16.66 -2.08 -4.37
N VAL A 140 -16.90 -3.12 -5.17
CA VAL A 140 -18.13 -3.25 -5.97
C VAL A 140 -19.35 -3.29 -5.06
N ARG A 141 -19.30 -4.09 -3.98
CA ARG A 141 -20.37 -4.14 -2.97
C ARG A 141 -20.67 -2.76 -2.38
N ASN A 142 -19.64 -1.99 -2.03
CA ASN A 142 -19.79 -0.64 -1.51
C ASN A 142 -20.48 0.29 -2.53
N ALA A 143 -20.07 0.24 -3.79
CA ALA A 143 -20.67 1.04 -4.86
C ALA A 143 -22.15 0.66 -5.08
N CYS A 144 -22.48 -0.63 -5.11
CA CYS A 144 -23.86 -1.10 -5.23
C CYS A 144 -24.74 -0.62 -4.06
N ALA A 145 -24.24 -0.74 -2.82
CA ALA A 145 -24.98 -0.28 -1.64
C ALA A 145 -25.23 1.24 -1.68
N ALA A 146 -24.22 2.02 -2.06
CA ALA A 146 -24.35 3.46 -2.22
C ALA A 146 -25.40 3.84 -3.30
N ALA A 147 -25.38 3.14 -4.45
CA ALA A 147 -26.35 3.36 -5.53
C ALA A 147 -27.79 3.06 -5.09
N ILE A 148 -28.02 1.97 -4.35
CA ILE A 148 -29.34 1.64 -3.79
C ILE A 148 -29.82 2.76 -2.87
N HIS A 149 -28.97 3.22 -1.94
CA HIS A 149 -29.33 4.32 -1.05
C HIS A 149 -29.61 5.62 -1.80
N GLN A 150 -28.84 5.93 -2.85
CA GLN A 150 -29.06 7.12 -3.67
C GLN A 150 -30.40 7.06 -4.42
N PHE A 151 -30.73 5.91 -5.00
CA PHE A 151 -32.01 5.68 -5.66
C PHE A 151 -33.18 5.87 -4.69
N SER A 152 -33.11 5.27 -3.49
CA SER A 152 -34.18 5.42 -2.48
C SER A 152 -34.33 6.84 -1.95
N LYS A 153 -33.25 7.63 -1.86
CA LYS A 153 -33.30 9.02 -1.38
C LYS A 153 -33.85 9.99 -2.41
N ASN A 154 -33.49 9.81 -3.68
CA ASN A 154 -33.77 10.80 -4.72
C ASN A 154 -35.16 10.63 -5.35
N GLY A 155 -35.87 9.53 -5.07
CA GLY A 155 -37.08 9.17 -5.81
C GLY A 155 -36.76 8.79 -7.26
N ALA A 156 -37.66 8.07 -7.91
CA ALA A 156 -37.53 7.77 -9.34
C ALA A 156 -37.74 9.03 -10.20
#